data_AF-A0AAD7N6N4-F1
#
_entry.id   AF-A0AAD7N6N4-F1
#
_cell.length_a   1.000
_cell.length_b   1.000
_cell.length_c   1.000
_cell.angle_alpha   90.00
_cell.angle_beta   90.00
_cell.angle_gamma   90.00
#
_symmetry.space_group_name_H-M   'P 1'
#
loop_
_entity.id
_entity.type
_entity.pdbx_description
1 polymer ?
#
loop_
_entity_poly.entity_id
_entity_poly.type
_entity_poly.pdbx_seq_one_letter_code
_entity_poly.pdbx_strand_id
1 'polypeptide(L)'
;MQSSCESIWAEGNEKSALGVFPSPFVEYVDRGDAGWYPAWGPQPRTLAELRMRQFSWFLRSKPDWCSVLSRPVVLEQWRNTALEYHPALTADNRLSPNMINYVLGELAGYTKIRDDERGIECGCFDAIWRSDELLSDDFCGRLRAAVAVLEHEDLPRGMDGNIVNLIDPSLYSTVYGRTYASFPDPRSCGELSSPTPSEDQPEWTISTRFGWIPSDFSVNAEDGSVRLLSPYINNLHPDRHQLLYRAVEDALTAFVPMFERVLGDINQERRTPFPRNRIRTVDDNDGISCIWGEGEPALEEPDGGPLAAPAEHEFYEPLYETVPKILPEAHDRYAGELENDFTPVSLKGATIQCIIKLVNLQLTPEYPEHAGDDWHIDGMANENIVASIIYIGRGEQLIRSALPTR
;
A
#
# COMPACT_ATOMS: atom_id res chain seq x y z
N MET A 1 25.15 -21.84 -31.08
CA MET A 1 25.56 -21.68 -29.67
C MET A 1 24.80 -20.48 -29.12
N GLN A 2 23.51 -20.70 -28.85
CA GLN A 2 22.66 -19.81 -28.08
C GLN A 2 22.66 -20.40 -26.66
N SER A 3 23.35 -19.76 -25.73
CA SER A 3 23.17 -20.03 -24.31
C SER A 3 23.45 -18.75 -23.53
N SER A 4 22.60 -18.51 -22.53
CA SER A 4 22.72 -17.58 -21.40
C SER A 4 22.72 -16.08 -21.70
N CYS A 5 21.53 -15.53 -21.95
CA CYS A 5 21.12 -14.22 -21.45
C CYS A 5 19.80 -14.28 -20.66
N GLU A 6 19.31 -15.49 -20.35
CA GLU A 6 18.06 -15.71 -19.59
C GLU A 6 18.25 -15.51 -18.07
N SER A 7 19.48 -15.38 -17.56
CA SER A 7 19.76 -15.47 -16.11
C SER A 7 19.88 -14.14 -15.34
N ILE A 8 19.73 -12.97 -15.95
CA ILE A 8 19.79 -11.70 -15.17
C ILE A 8 18.43 -11.29 -14.60
N TRP A 9 17.33 -11.77 -15.17
CA TRP A 9 15.97 -11.33 -14.80
C TRP A 9 15.01 -12.46 -14.42
N ALA A 10 15.40 -13.73 -14.62
CA ALA A 10 14.56 -14.91 -14.31
C ALA A 10 15.12 -15.80 -13.18
N GLU A 11 16.36 -15.58 -12.72
CA GLU A 11 16.94 -16.27 -11.56
C GLU A 11 16.72 -15.46 -10.28
N GLY A 12 15.44 -15.20 -9.96
CA GLY A 12 15.02 -14.38 -8.82
C GLY A 12 14.28 -15.15 -7.73
N ASN A 13 14.46 -16.47 -7.64
CA ASN A 13 13.94 -17.28 -6.54
C ASN A 13 15.06 -17.78 -5.61
N GLU A 14 16.25 -17.16 -5.68
CA GLU A 14 17.17 -17.19 -4.56
C GLU A 14 16.56 -16.33 -3.45
N LYS A 15 16.29 -16.96 -2.30
CA LYS A 15 15.82 -16.25 -1.11
C LYS A 15 16.77 -15.08 -0.83
N SER A 16 16.31 -13.87 -1.10
CA SER A 16 17.02 -12.68 -0.63
C SER A 16 17.13 -12.78 0.89
N ALA A 17 18.20 -12.25 1.48
CA ALA A 17 18.32 -12.18 2.94
C ALA A 17 17.17 -11.38 3.60
N LEU A 18 16.39 -10.64 2.81
CA LEU A 18 15.25 -9.82 3.23
C LEU A 18 13.90 -10.56 3.13
N GLY A 19 13.87 -11.76 2.54
CA GLY A 19 12.68 -12.56 2.30
C GLY A 19 12.09 -12.43 0.89
N VAL A 20 10.89 -12.97 0.70
CA VAL A 20 10.10 -12.89 -0.54
C VAL A 20 8.87 -12.00 -0.28
N PHE A 21 8.64 -11.03 -1.16
CA PHE A 21 7.51 -10.11 -1.09
C PHE A 21 6.51 -10.38 -2.21
N PRO A 22 5.20 -10.20 -1.97
CA PRO A 22 4.18 -10.41 -3.00
C PRO A 22 4.34 -9.41 -4.13
N SER A 23 4.24 -9.91 -5.36
CA SER A 23 3.90 -9.08 -6.50
C SER A 23 2.38 -9.00 -6.61
N PRO A 24 1.79 -7.81 -6.79
CA PRO A 24 0.34 -7.66 -6.97
C PRO A 24 -0.13 -8.16 -8.35
N PHE A 25 0.79 -8.65 -9.19
CA PHE A 25 0.55 -9.03 -10.58
C PHE A 25 0.63 -10.54 -10.84
N VAL A 26 0.70 -11.38 -9.80
CA VAL A 26 0.75 -12.85 -9.96
C VAL A 26 -0.64 -13.43 -9.87
N GLU A 27 -1.04 -14.20 -10.89
CA GLU A 27 -2.42 -14.61 -11.08
C GLU A 27 -2.75 -15.93 -10.35
N TYR A 28 -1.98 -17.01 -10.54
CA TYR A 28 -2.34 -18.34 -10.00
C TYR A 28 -1.13 -19.22 -9.60
N VAL A 29 -1.17 -19.85 -8.41
CA VAL A 29 -0.36 -21.03 -8.11
C VAL A 29 -1.33 -22.21 -8.05
N ASP A 30 -1.18 -23.16 -8.98
CA ASP A 30 -1.88 -24.43 -8.91
C ASP A 30 -1.40 -25.21 -7.66
N ARG A 31 -2.30 -25.39 -6.68
CA ARG A 31 -2.04 -26.22 -5.49
C ARG A 31 -2.61 -27.64 -5.60
N GLY A 32 -2.96 -28.11 -6.80
CA GLY A 32 -3.53 -29.45 -7.01
C GLY A 32 -4.95 -29.57 -6.48
N ASP A 33 -5.24 -30.63 -5.71
CA ASP A 33 -6.60 -31.03 -5.29
C ASP A 33 -7.42 -29.99 -4.49
N ALA A 34 -6.82 -28.87 -4.08
CA ALA A 34 -7.47 -27.78 -3.36
C ALA A 34 -8.12 -26.71 -4.28
N GLY A 35 -7.96 -26.80 -5.60
CA GLY A 35 -8.51 -25.83 -6.55
C GLY A 35 -7.67 -24.56 -6.73
N TRP A 36 -8.11 -23.71 -7.66
CA TRP A 36 -7.45 -22.46 -8.04
C TRP A 36 -7.70 -21.37 -6.98
N TYR A 37 -6.72 -21.11 -6.12
CA TYR A 37 -6.73 -19.92 -5.25
C TYR A 37 -5.81 -18.85 -5.85
N PRO A 38 -6.14 -17.54 -5.66
CA PRO A 38 -5.23 -16.47 -6.06
C PRO A 38 -3.86 -16.72 -5.43
N ALA A 39 -2.87 -16.79 -6.30
CA ALA A 39 -1.53 -17.28 -6.01
C ALA A 39 -0.93 -16.61 -4.78
N TRP A 40 -1.05 -15.29 -4.70
CA TRP A 40 -0.36 -14.47 -3.72
C TRP A 40 -1.08 -13.12 -3.54
N GLY A 41 -1.59 -12.93 -2.34
CA GLY A 41 -2.33 -11.75 -1.87
C GLY A 41 -3.06 -12.12 -0.58
N PRO A 42 -3.32 -11.20 0.36
CA PRO A 42 -4.12 -11.53 1.52
C PRO A 42 -5.51 -12.00 1.07
N GLN A 43 -6.06 -13.04 1.70
CA GLN A 43 -7.43 -13.46 1.42
C GLN A 43 -8.39 -12.26 1.58
N PRO A 44 -9.46 -12.21 0.76
CA PRO A 44 -10.45 -11.15 0.89
C PRO A 44 -10.99 -11.14 2.32
N ARG A 45 -11.10 -9.93 2.89
CA ARG A 45 -11.65 -9.74 4.22
C ARG A 45 -13.16 -9.94 4.19
N THR A 46 -13.70 -10.56 5.23
CA THR A 46 -15.15 -10.59 5.44
C THR A 46 -15.71 -9.19 5.65
N LEU A 47 -17.00 -9.00 5.36
CA LEU A 47 -17.68 -7.76 5.67
C LEU A 47 -17.58 -7.41 7.17
N ALA A 48 -17.64 -8.41 8.06
CA ALA A 48 -17.43 -8.22 9.49
C ALA A 48 -16.05 -7.64 9.81
N GLU A 49 -14.97 -8.20 9.25
CA GLU A 49 -13.61 -7.67 9.42
C GLU A 49 -13.49 -6.23 8.92
N LEU A 50 -14.07 -5.93 7.76
CA LEU A 50 -14.04 -4.58 7.19
C LEU A 50 -14.73 -3.57 8.11
N ARG A 51 -15.88 -3.93 8.72
CA ARG A 51 -16.58 -3.08 9.69
C ARG A 51 -15.80 -2.93 11.00
N MET A 52 -15.19 -4.00 11.48
CA MET A 52 -14.33 -3.94 12.66
C MET A 52 -13.11 -3.05 12.43
N ARG A 53 -12.46 -3.15 11.26
CA ARG A 53 -11.36 -2.26 10.85
C ARG A 53 -11.79 -0.81 10.75
N GLN A 54 -12.95 -0.55 10.14
CA GLN A 54 -13.50 0.80 10.03
C GLN A 54 -13.76 1.40 11.42
N PHE A 55 -14.30 0.62 12.35
CA PHE A 55 -14.51 1.06 13.74
C PHE A 55 -13.18 1.27 14.47
N SER A 56 -12.23 0.35 14.34
CA SER A 56 -10.87 0.48 14.88
C SER A 56 -10.18 1.76 14.39
N TRP A 57 -10.23 2.01 13.09
CA TRP A 57 -9.69 3.23 12.49
C TRP A 57 -10.41 4.48 12.98
N PHE A 58 -11.74 4.47 13.11
CA PHE A 58 -12.50 5.59 13.67
C PHE A 58 -12.04 5.93 15.10
N LEU A 59 -11.74 4.93 15.92
CA LEU A 59 -11.22 5.16 17.27
C LEU A 59 -9.78 5.70 17.23
N ARG A 60 -8.90 5.12 16.40
CA ARG A 60 -7.49 5.53 16.27
C ARG A 60 -7.30 6.87 15.55
N SER A 61 -8.29 7.33 14.80
CA SER A 61 -8.28 8.65 14.17
C SER A 61 -8.60 9.78 15.15
N LYS A 62 -9.01 9.47 16.38
CA LYS A 62 -9.25 10.48 17.40
C LYS A 62 -7.91 11.01 17.93
N PRO A 63 -7.81 12.32 18.23
CA PRO A 63 -6.65 12.86 18.93
C PRO A 63 -6.40 12.11 20.24
N ASP A 64 -5.12 11.88 20.55
CA ASP A 64 -4.67 11.25 21.80
C ASP A 64 -5.29 9.87 22.10
N TRP A 65 -5.71 9.11 21.08
CA TRP A 65 -6.36 7.81 21.28
C TRP A 65 -5.51 6.84 22.11
N CYS A 66 -4.18 6.88 21.97
CA CYS A 66 -3.26 6.06 22.78
C CYS A 66 -3.42 6.35 24.28
N SER A 67 -3.52 7.63 24.64
CA SER A 67 -3.68 8.08 26.03
C SER A 67 -4.98 7.60 26.65
N VAL A 68 -6.03 7.39 25.85
CA VAL A 68 -7.33 6.85 26.29
C VAL A 68 -7.20 5.45 26.87
N LEU A 69 -6.24 4.64 26.43
CA LEU A 69 -6.04 3.28 26.95
C LEU A 69 -5.67 3.25 28.43
N SER A 70 -5.05 4.31 28.94
CA SER A 70 -4.77 4.48 30.37
C SER A 70 -5.99 4.91 31.21
N ARG A 71 -7.14 5.16 30.57
CA ARG A 71 -8.36 5.71 31.18
C ARG A 71 -9.54 4.76 30.99
N PRO A 72 -9.71 3.75 31.87
CA PRO A 72 -10.77 2.74 31.75
C PRO A 72 -12.19 3.32 31.62
N VAL A 73 -12.46 4.44 32.30
CA VAL A 73 -13.75 5.14 32.24
C VAL A 73 -14.09 5.60 30.83
N VAL A 74 -13.10 6.06 30.06
CA VAL A 74 -13.33 6.56 28.69
C VAL A 74 -13.51 5.40 27.71
N LEU A 75 -12.74 4.32 27.86
CA LEU A 75 -12.95 3.09 27.09
C LEU A 75 -14.36 2.52 27.30
N GLU A 76 -14.83 2.52 28.56
CA GLU A 76 -16.17 2.06 28.90
C GLU A 76 -17.26 2.97 28.31
N GLN A 77 -17.01 4.29 28.25
CA GLN A 77 -17.90 5.22 27.54
C GLN A 77 -17.95 4.91 26.03
N TRP A 78 -16.80 4.71 25.37
CA TRP A 78 -16.74 4.35 23.96
C TRP A 78 -17.48 3.04 23.68
N ARG A 79 -17.30 2.04 24.55
CA ARG A 79 -18.02 0.76 24.48
C ARG A 79 -19.53 0.96 24.56
N ASN A 80 -20.01 1.70 25.56
CA ASN A 80 -21.44 1.91 25.76
C ASN A 80 -22.07 2.73 24.63
N THR A 81 -21.39 3.77 24.14
CA THR A 81 -21.85 4.54 22.97
C THR A 81 -21.95 3.67 21.72
N ALA A 82 -20.96 2.80 21.47
CA ALA A 82 -21.02 1.87 20.36
C ALA A 82 -22.20 0.90 20.49
N LEU A 83 -22.40 0.31 21.67
CA LEU A 83 -23.50 -0.62 21.94
C LEU A 83 -24.90 0.02 21.79
N GLU A 84 -25.03 1.32 22.07
CA GLU A 84 -26.27 2.07 21.88
C GLU A 84 -26.52 2.41 20.41
N TYR A 85 -25.47 2.73 19.65
CA TYR A 85 -25.56 3.18 18.26
C TYR A 85 -25.75 2.03 17.26
N HIS A 86 -24.99 0.94 17.39
CA HIS A 86 -24.98 -0.15 16.40
C HIS A 86 -26.33 -0.85 16.15
N PRO A 87 -27.23 -1.03 17.14
CA PRO A 87 -28.56 -1.59 16.91
C PRO A 87 -29.41 -0.80 15.90
N ALA A 88 -29.17 0.51 15.74
CA ALA A 88 -29.89 1.35 14.78
C ALA A 88 -29.36 1.22 13.33
N LEU A 89 -28.21 0.56 13.12
CA LEU A 89 -27.64 0.32 11.80
C LEU A 89 -28.29 -0.88 11.10
N THR A 90 -28.18 -0.91 9.77
CA THR A 90 -28.51 -2.08 8.95
C THR A 90 -27.65 -3.28 9.36
N ALA A 91 -28.13 -4.50 9.11
CA ALA A 91 -27.43 -5.73 9.50
C ALA A 91 -25.97 -5.76 9.00
N ASP A 92 -25.75 -5.37 7.74
CA ASP A 92 -24.45 -5.32 7.06
C ASP A 92 -23.46 -4.28 7.64
N ASN A 93 -23.95 -3.35 8.47
CA ASN A 93 -23.14 -2.32 9.13
C ASN A 93 -23.08 -2.48 10.65
N ARG A 94 -23.80 -3.46 11.21
CA ARG A 94 -23.89 -3.67 12.66
C ARG A 94 -22.71 -4.51 13.15
N LEU A 95 -22.05 -4.03 14.21
CA LEU A 95 -21.09 -4.82 14.97
C LEU A 95 -21.79 -5.48 16.15
N SER A 96 -21.46 -6.73 16.45
CA SER A 96 -21.91 -7.39 17.66
C SER A 96 -21.21 -6.79 18.90
N PRO A 97 -21.75 -6.99 20.12
CA PRO A 97 -21.05 -6.62 21.34
C PRO A 97 -19.65 -7.23 21.46
N ASN A 98 -19.47 -8.46 20.96
CA ASN A 98 -18.19 -9.15 20.98
C ASN A 98 -17.19 -8.53 19.99
N MET A 99 -17.62 -8.20 18.77
CA MET A 99 -16.80 -7.45 17.81
C MET A 99 -16.34 -6.10 18.36
N ILE A 100 -17.24 -5.35 19.01
CA ILE A 100 -16.92 -4.07 19.65
C ILE A 100 -15.84 -4.26 20.73
N ASN A 101 -16.02 -5.25 21.60
CA ASN A 101 -15.05 -5.55 22.66
C ASN A 101 -13.68 -5.99 22.10
N TYR A 102 -13.68 -6.80 21.03
CA TYR A 102 -12.45 -7.18 20.33
C TYR A 102 -11.73 -5.95 19.78
N VAL A 103 -12.45 -5.05 19.09
CA VAL A 103 -11.87 -3.81 18.53
C VAL A 103 -11.30 -2.91 19.62
N LEU A 104 -11.95 -2.84 20.79
CA LEU A 104 -11.41 -2.09 21.93
C LEU A 104 -10.15 -2.74 22.51
N GLY A 105 -10.09 -4.08 22.51
CA GLY A 105 -8.92 -4.84 22.95
C GLY A 105 -7.70 -4.65 22.04
N GLU A 106 -7.89 -4.70 20.72
CA GLU A 106 -6.79 -4.59 19.75
C GLU A 106 -6.09 -3.22 19.75
N LEU A 107 -6.73 -2.17 20.29
CA LEU A 107 -6.10 -0.86 20.45
C LEU A 107 -4.77 -0.94 21.22
N ALA A 108 -4.69 -1.82 22.22
CA ALA A 108 -3.46 -2.06 22.97
C ALA A 108 -2.37 -2.79 22.16
N GLY A 109 -2.75 -3.52 21.11
CA GLY A 109 -1.81 -4.10 20.15
C GLY A 109 -1.25 -3.05 19.21
N TYR A 110 -2.12 -2.15 18.71
CA TYR A 110 -1.69 -1.03 17.87
C TYR A 110 -0.67 -0.11 18.54
N THR A 111 -0.75 0.11 19.85
CA THR A 111 0.28 0.89 20.56
C THR A 111 1.61 0.17 20.66
N LYS A 112 1.62 -1.17 20.72
CA LYS A 112 2.87 -1.97 20.80
C LYS A 112 3.63 -2.01 19.49
N ILE A 113 2.93 -1.94 18.36
CA ILE A 113 3.56 -1.96 17.03
C ILE A 113 3.90 -0.55 16.52
N ARG A 114 3.50 0.53 17.21
CA ARG A 114 3.82 1.92 16.84
C ARG A 114 5.31 2.22 17.02
N ASP A 115 5.82 3.17 16.24
CA ASP A 115 7.09 3.86 16.50
C ASP A 115 6.79 5.19 17.18
N ASP A 116 6.91 5.26 18.51
CA ASP A 116 6.65 6.51 19.23
C ASP A 116 7.76 7.55 19.01
N GLU A 117 8.99 7.14 18.69
CA GLU A 117 10.10 8.06 18.41
C GLU A 117 9.86 8.84 17.11
N ARG A 118 9.31 8.17 16.09
CA ARG A 118 9.10 8.72 14.74
C ARG A 118 7.63 9.05 14.43
N GLY A 119 6.73 8.84 15.39
CA GLY A 119 5.29 8.98 15.22
C GLY A 119 4.68 8.04 14.16
N ILE A 120 5.33 6.92 13.85
CA ILE A 120 4.86 5.99 12.80
C ILE A 120 3.82 5.03 13.37
N GLU A 121 2.61 5.07 12.84
CA GLU A 121 1.49 4.22 13.25
C GLU A 121 0.83 3.52 12.06
N CYS A 122 0.15 2.42 12.34
CA CYS A 122 -0.59 1.68 11.32
C CYS A 122 -1.80 2.51 10.83
N GLY A 123 -2.02 2.54 9.52
CA GLY A 123 -3.09 3.27 8.86
C GLY A 123 -4.46 2.60 8.95
N CYS A 124 -5.33 2.92 8.00
CA CYS A 124 -6.71 2.40 7.95
C CYS A 124 -6.80 0.94 7.49
N PHE A 125 -5.83 0.45 6.70
CA PHE A 125 -5.77 -0.91 6.19
C PHE A 125 -4.38 -1.54 6.40
N ASP A 126 -4.25 -2.83 6.09
CA ASP A 126 -2.98 -3.57 6.19
C ASP A 126 -1.94 -2.96 5.25
N ALA A 127 -0.66 -3.05 5.60
CA ALA A 127 0.46 -2.53 4.82
C ALA A 127 0.39 -1.02 4.52
N ILE A 128 -0.50 -0.29 5.20
CA ILE A 128 -0.52 1.18 5.19
C ILE A 128 0.00 1.65 6.53
N TRP A 129 1.02 2.50 6.50
CA TRP A 129 1.60 3.16 7.68
C TRP A 129 1.61 4.66 7.44
N ARG A 130 1.40 5.44 8.51
CA ARG A 130 1.35 6.91 8.45
C ARG A 130 2.19 7.50 9.57
N SER A 131 2.65 8.73 9.36
CA SER A 131 3.21 9.59 10.41
C SER A 131 2.99 11.05 10.01
N ASP A 132 2.58 11.85 10.98
CA ASP A 132 2.48 13.31 10.84
C ASP A 132 3.70 14.03 11.44
N GLU A 133 4.63 13.28 12.05
CA GLU A 133 5.76 13.80 12.83
C GLU A 133 7.13 13.38 12.26
N LEU A 134 7.13 12.53 11.22
CA LEU A 134 8.36 11.92 10.69
C LEU A 134 9.35 12.94 10.11
N LEU A 135 8.82 13.98 9.47
CA LEU A 135 9.61 15.00 8.79
C LEU A 135 9.52 16.32 9.53
N SER A 136 10.66 16.80 10.04
CA SER A 136 10.72 18.07 10.77
C SER A 136 10.35 19.28 9.91
N ASP A 137 9.91 20.36 10.55
CA ASP A 137 9.63 21.65 9.89
C ASP A 137 10.86 22.22 9.16
N ASP A 138 12.06 22.04 9.73
CA ASP A 138 13.33 22.44 9.09
C ASP A 138 13.55 21.68 7.78
N PHE A 139 13.40 20.35 7.82
CA PHE A 139 13.49 19.51 6.62
C PHE A 139 12.47 19.95 5.57
N CYS A 140 11.20 20.14 5.97
CA CYS A 140 10.14 20.60 5.07
C CYS A 140 10.46 21.98 4.46
N GLY A 141 11.08 22.88 5.23
CA GLY A 141 11.57 24.17 4.75
C GLY A 141 12.67 24.03 3.69
N ARG A 142 13.67 23.17 3.94
CA ARG A 142 14.75 22.88 2.98
C ARG A 142 14.24 22.23 1.70
N LEU A 143 13.32 21.27 1.82
CA LEU A 143 12.70 20.60 0.67
C LEU A 143 11.92 21.61 -0.19
N ARG A 144 11.10 22.46 0.42
CA ARG A 144 10.36 23.52 -0.32
C ARG A 144 11.31 24.47 -1.05
N ALA A 145 12.39 24.90 -0.40
CA ALA A 145 13.38 25.77 -1.04
C ALA A 145 14.06 25.09 -2.24
N ALA A 146 14.36 23.79 -2.14
CA ALA A 146 14.94 23.03 -3.24
C ALA A 146 13.94 22.80 -4.40
N VAL A 147 12.66 22.54 -4.08
CA VAL A 147 11.58 22.37 -5.07
C VAL A 147 11.27 23.68 -5.80
N ALA A 148 11.28 24.82 -5.11
CA ALA A 148 11.04 26.13 -5.71
C ALA A 148 12.04 26.47 -6.82
N VAL A 149 13.29 25.98 -6.74
CA VAL A 149 14.27 26.11 -7.84
C VAL A 149 13.73 25.42 -9.09
N LEU A 150 13.23 24.19 -8.94
CA LEU A 150 12.66 23.46 -10.08
C LEU A 150 11.49 24.20 -10.66
N GLU A 151 10.57 24.74 -9.86
CA GLU A 151 9.35 25.42 -10.36
C GLU A 151 9.64 26.60 -11.30
N HIS A 152 10.81 27.23 -11.17
CA HIS A 152 11.23 28.35 -12.00
C HIS A 152 12.12 27.98 -13.19
N GLU A 153 12.53 26.71 -13.31
CA GLU A 153 13.31 26.25 -14.46
C GLU A 153 12.44 25.87 -15.66
N ASP A 154 12.96 26.16 -16.86
CA ASP A 154 12.38 25.73 -18.13
C ASP A 154 12.83 24.30 -18.45
N LEU A 155 12.29 23.34 -17.71
CA LEU A 155 12.49 21.91 -17.89
C LEU A 155 11.28 21.29 -18.61
N PRO A 156 11.45 20.24 -19.43
CA PRO A 156 10.33 19.44 -19.90
C PRO A 156 9.50 18.90 -18.73
N ARG A 157 8.17 19.02 -18.80
CA ARG A 157 7.24 18.57 -17.76
C ARG A 157 6.05 17.87 -18.38
N GLY A 158 5.62 16.76 -17.76
CA GLY A 158 4.28 16.24 -17.96
C GLY A 158 3.27 17.13 -17.25
N MET A 159 2.23 17.56 -17.95
CA MET A 159 1.07 18.23 -17.36
C MET A 159 -0.16 17.34 -17.53
N ASP A 160 -0.91 17.17 -16.44
CA ASP A 160 -2.22 16.53 -16.47
C ASP A 160 -3.23 17.39 -15.69
N GLY A 161 -4.05 18.15 -16.41
CA GLY A 161 -4.90 19.18 -15.82
C GLY A 161 -4.10 20.18 -14.96
N ASN A 162 -4.32 20.13 -13.65
CA ASN A 162 -3.69 21.02 -12.66
C ASN A 162 -2.46 20.41 -11.99
N ILE A 163 -2.02 19.25 -12.47
CA ILE A 163 -0.87 18.51 -11.97
C ILE A 163 0.34 18.84 -12.83
N VAL A 164 1.39 19.35 -12.19
CA VAL A 164 2.69 19.60 -12.83
C VAL A 164 3.71 18.61 -12.30
N ASN A 165 4.17 17.69 -13.15
CA ASN A 165 5.21 16.74 -12.78
C ASN A 165 6.58 17.45 -12.80
N LEU A 166 7.12 17.79 -11.62
CA LEU A 166 8.43 18.44 -11.47
C LEU A 166 9.57 17.41 -11.57
N ILE A 167 9.36 16.20 -11.06
CA ILE A 167 10.17 15.01 -11.34
C ILE A 167 9.24 13.95 -11.93
N ASP A 168 9.41 13.64 -13.21
CA ASP A 168 8.54 12.75 -13.97
C ASP A 168 9.30 11.51 -14.44
N PRO A 169 9.14 10.35 -13.77
CA PRO A 169 9.81 9.09 -14.13
C PRO A 169 9.66 8.68 -15.62
N SER A 170 8.67 9.21 -16.34
CA SER A 170 8.39 8.85 -17.72
C SER A 170 9.26 9.59 -18.74
N LEU A 171 9.76 10.79 -18.44
CA LEU A 171 10.48 11.66 -19.39
C LEU A 171 11.76 11.03 -19.98
N TYR A 172 12.51 10.30 -19.16
CA TYR A 172 13.75 9.61 -19.56
C TYR A 172 13.69 8.12 -19.19
N SER A 173 12.51 7.53 -19.37
CA SER A 173 12.28 6.10 -19.17
C SER A 173 13.08 5.24 -20.16
N THR A 174 13.25 3.97 -19.79
CA THR A 174 13.75 2.96 -20.71
C THR A 174 12.76 2.79 -21.86
N VAL A 175 13.25 2.75 -23.10
CA VAL A 175 12.50 2.32 -24.27
C VAL A 175 13.21 1.09 -24.83
N TYR A 176 12.58 -0.08 -24.70
CA TYR A 176 13.20 -1.34 -25.10
C TYR A 176 13.47 -1.37 -26.61
N GLY A 177 14.62 -1.91 -27.01
CA GLY A 177 15.13 -1.86 -28.39
C GLY A 177 15.61 -0.47 -28.83
N ARG A 178 15.76 0.50 -27.92
CA ARG A 178 16.33 1.83 -28.21
C ARG A 178 17.30 2.30 -27.14
N THR A 179 16.96 2.11 -25.87
CA THR A 179 17.82 2.46 -24.74
C THR A 179 19.01 1.53 -24.69
N TYR A 180 20.22 2.09 -24.59
CA TYR A 180 21.45 1.30 -24.48
C TYR A 180 21.78 1.04 -23.00
N ALA A 181 22.25 -0.17 -22.71
CA ALA A 181 22.72 -0.57 -21.39
C ALA A 181 24.14 -1.15 -21.47
N SER A 182 24.89 -1.02 -20.37
CA SER A 182 26.17 -1.71 -20.18
C SER A 182 25.90 -3.03 -19.48
N PHE A 183 26.14 -4.14 -20.17
CA PHE A 183 26.04 -5.48 -19.60
C PHE A 183 27.38 -5.86 -18.96
N PRO A 184 27.40 -6.46 -17.75
CA PRO A 184 28.63 -6.73 -17.03
C PRO A 184 29.39 -7.98 -17.50
N ASP A 185 28.74 -8.97 -18.12
CA ASP A 185 29.35 -10.27 -18.45
C ASP A 185 28.86 -10.90 -19.78
N PRO A 186 29.69 -10.98 -20.84
CA PRO A 186 30.92 -10.21 -21.03
C PRO A 186 30.60 -8.72 -21.11
N ARG A 187 31.54 -7.87 -20.65
CA ARG A 187 31.31 -6.42 -20.65
C ARG A 187 31.03 -5.90 -22.06
N SER A 188 29.81 -5.49 -22.31
CA SER A 188 29.34 -5.03 -23.62
C SER A 188 28.35 -3.90 -23.47
N CYS A 189 28.18 -3.12 -24.53
CA CYS A 189 27.16 -2.09 -24.62
C CYS A 189 26.24 -2.44 -25.77
N GLY A 190 24.94 -2.43 -25.53
CA GLY A 190 23.95 -2.80 -26.54
C GLY A 190 22.56 -2.33 -26.15
N GLU A 191 21.63 -2.50 -27.07
CA GLU A 191 20.22 -2.17 -26.83
C GLU A 191 19.64 -3.09 -25.76
N LEU A 192 18.95 -2.48 -24.79
CA LEU A 192 18.24 -3.22 -23.77
C LEU A 192 17.03 -3.90 -24.40
N SER A 193 17.00 -5.22 -24.31
CA SER A 193 15.90 -6.03 -24.82
C SER A 193 14.68 -5.91 -23.92
N SER A 194 13.49 -6.08 -24.51
CA SER A 194 12.25 -6.14 -23.74
C SER A 194 12.29 -7.29 -22.74
N PRO A 195 11.69 -7.12 -21.55
CA PRO A 195 11.42 -8.25 -20.66
C PRO A 195 10.57 -9.29 -21.40
N THR A 196 10.81 -10.55 -21.08
CA THR A 196 9.99 -11.68 -21.54
C THR A 196 9.13 -12.11 -20.34
N PRO A 197 7.79 -12.12 -20.46
CA PRO A 197 6.93 -12.63 -19.40
C PRO A 197 7.28 -14.07 -19.05
N SER A 198 7.32 -14.40 -17.76
CA SER A 198 7.38 -15.80 -17.32
C SER A 198 6.03 -16.49 -17.58
N GLU A 199 6.00 -17.83 -17.66
CA GLU A 199 4.76 -18.60 -17.84
C GLU A 199 3.69 -18.27 -16.78
N ASP A 200 4.11 -17.96 -15.55
CA ASP A 200 3.21 -17.65 -14.42
C ASP A 200 2.80 -16.16 -14.32
N GLN A 201 3.22 -15.32 -15.27
CA GLN A 201 3.01 -13.88 -15.21
C GLN A 201 2.16 -13.40 -16.40
N PRO A 202 0.97 -12.82 -16.16
CA PRO A 202 0.10 -12.41 -17.25
C PRO A 202 0.75 -11.32 -18.10
N GLU A 203 0.66 -11.46 -19.44
CA GLU A 203 1.31 -10.54 -20.37
C GLU A 203 0.89 -9.08 -20.17
N TRP A 204 -0.35 -8.84 -19.74
CA TRP A 204 -0.88 -7.48 -19.50
C TRP A 204 -0.23 -6.77 -18.30
N THR A 205 0.50 -7.50 -17.44
CA THR A 205 1.17 -6.95 -16.26
C THR A 205 2.58 -6.43 -16.56
N ILE A 206 3.13 -6.75 -17.74
CA ILE A 206 4.48 -6.36 -18.15
C ILE A 206 4.40 -5.42 -19.34
N SER A 207 5.11 -4.30 -19.24
CA SER A 207 5.34 -3.45 -20.41
C SER A 207 6.54 -3.97 -21.21
N THR A 208 6.30 -4.35 -22.46
CA THR A 208 7.36 -4.73 -23.43
C THR A 208 7.92 -3.53 -24.22
N ARG A 209 7.40 -2.33 -23.96
CA ARG A 209 7.74 -1.11 -24.73
C ARG A 209 8.66 -0.18 -23.94
N PHE A 210 8.35 0.03 -22.67
CA PHE A 210 9.05 0.98 -21.81
C PHE A 210 8.95 0.62 -20.34
N GLY A 211 9.84 1.16 -19.52
CA GLY A 211 9.82 1.02 -18.06
C GLY A 211 10.59 2.15 -17.38
N TRP A 212 10.18 2.53 -16.18
CA TRP A 212 10.89 3.52 -15.38
C TRP A 212 12.27 3.01 -14.96
N ILE A 213 13.21 3.94 -14.81
CA ILE A 213 14.58 3.65 -14.37
C ILE A 213 14.67 4.05 -12.90
N PRO A 214 14.93 3.12 -11.97
CA PRO A 214 15.14 3.46 -10.58
C PRO A 214 16.54 4.04 -10.35
N SER A 215 16.69 4.67 -9.19
CA SER A 215 17.99 5.13 -8.67
C SER A 215 18.41 4.22 -7.53
N ASP A 216 19.67 3.80 -7.51
CA ASP A 216 20.21 2.92 -6.46
C ASP A 216 20.65 3.74 -5.25
N PHE A 217 20.19 3.35 -4.07
CA PHE A 217 20.55 3.95 -2.79
C PHE A 217 21.10 2.90 -1.84
N SER A 218 22.18 3.22 -1.14
CA SER A 218 22.68 2.43 -0.01
C SER A 218 22.05 2.87 1.29
N VAL A 219 21.64 1.91 2.11
CA VAL A 219 21.21 2.12 3.49
C VAL A 219 22.36 1.74 4.41
N ASN A 220 22.87 2.68 5.20
CA ASN A 220 24.00 2.44 6.09
C ASN A 220 23.67 1.39 7.17
N ALA A 221 24.57 0.45 7.39
CA ALA A 221 24.37 -0.67 8.32
C ALA A 221 24.34 -0.26 9.80
N GLU A 222 24.99 0.85 10.17
CA GLU A 222 25.08 1.32 11.56
C GLU A 222 23.92 2.27 11.88
N ASP A 223 23.83 3.39 11.15
CA ASP A 223 22.92 4.50 11.47
C ASP A 223 21.64 4.54 10.61
N GLY A 224 21.54 3.71 9.56
CA GLY A 224 20.39 3.70 8.65
C GLY A 224 20.32 4.89 7.68
N SER A 225 21.35 5.74 7.65
CA SER A 225 21.43 6.86 6.71
C SER A 225 21.45 6.37 5.26
N VAL A 226 20.75 7.10 4.39
CA VAL A 226 20.60 6.75 2.98
C VAL A 226 21.52 7.62 2.13
N ARG A 227 22.24 6.98 1.19
CA ARG A 227 23.11 7.66 0.22
C ARG A 227 22.90 7.13 -1.17
N LEU A 228 22.79 8.05 -2.12
CA LEU A 228 22.66 7.74 -3.54
C LEU A 228 23.97 7.13 -4.07
N LEU A 229 23.86 5.99 -4.75
CA LEU A 229 25.01 5.29 -5.34
C LEU A 229 25.21 5.66 -6.81
N SER A 230 24.11 5.83 -7.56
CA SER A 230 24.11 6.25 -8.95
C SER A 230 23.63 7.70 -9.03
N PRO A 231 24.39 8.66 -9.60
CA PRO A 231 24.02 10.09 -9.64
C PRO A 231 22.92 10.38 -10.67
N TYR A 232 21.89 9.56 -10.67
CA TYR A 232 20.71 9.64 -11.51
C TYR A 232 19.51 9.77 -10.59
N ILE A 233 18.79 10.88 -10.75
CA ILE A 233 17.37 10.99 -10.45
C ILE A 233 16.78 11.58 -11.72
N ASN A 234 15.66 11.03 -12.20
CA ASN A 234 15.09 11.40 -13.49
C ASN A 234 14.93 12.93 -13.60
N ASN A 235 15.26 13.48 -14.76
CA ASN A 235 15.19 14.91 -15.10
C ASN A 235 15.89 15.90 -14.13
N LEU A 236 16.70 15.42 -13.18
CA LEU A 236 17.48 16.25 -12.27
C LEU A 236 18.97 16.27 -12.60
N HIS A 237 19.51 17.47 -12.82
CA HIS A 237 20.96 17.66 -12.97
C HIS A 237 21.69 17.58 -11.61
N PRO A 238 22.68 16.69 -11.43
CA PRO A 238 23.35 16.47 -10.14
C PRO A 238 24.04 17.73 -9.60
N ASP A 239 24.73 18.49 -10.46
CA ASP A 239 25.46 19.70 -10.00
C ASP A 239 24.56 20.90 -9.71
N ARG A 240 23.41 21.04 -10.39
CA ARG A 240 22.51 22.19 -10.24
C ARG A 240 21.52 21.98 -9.11
N HIS A 241 21.06 20.75 -8.92
CA HIS A 241 20.02 20.40 -7.96
C HIS A 241 20.56 19.70 -6.71
N GLN A 242 21.82 19.96 -6.33
CA GLN A 242 22.47 19.29 -5.19
C GLN A 242 21.65 19.33 -3.90
N LEU A 243 20.95 20.44 -3.64
CA LEU A 243 20.08 20.57 -2.46
C LEU A 243 18.92 19.58 -2.49
N LEU A 244 18.33 19.33 -3.67
CA LEU A 244 17.22 18.39 -3.83
C LEU A 244 17.72 16.95 -3.75
N TYR A 245 18.88 16.63 -4.32
CA TYR A 245 19.51 15.33 -4.15
C TYR A 245 19.72 15.00 -2.66
N ARG A 246 20.26 15.94 -1.87
CA ARG A 246 20.41 15.77 -0.41
C ARG A 246 19.07 15.67 0.30
N ALA A 247 18.07 16.46 -0.10
CA ALA A 247 16.74 16.37 0.49
C ALA A 247 16.08 15.00 0.22
N VAL A 248 16.30 14.39 -0.94
CA VAL A 248 15.83 13.03 -1.25
C VAL A 248 16.54 12.00 -0.37
N GLU A 249 17.86 12.09 -0.20
CA GLU A 249 18.61 11.20 0.72
C GLU A 249 18.13 11.33 2.17
N ASP A 250 17.94 12.56 2.65
CA ASP A 250 17.41 12.84 3.99
C ASP A 250 15.97 12.31 4.15
N ALA A 251 15.11 12.49 3.13
CA ALA A 251 13.74 11.97 3.12
C ALA A 251 13.73 10.45 3.18
N LEU A 252 14.50 9.79 2.31
CA LEU A 252 14.59 8.33 2.29
C LEU A 252 15.14 7.78 3.60
N THR A 253 16.11 8.46 4.23
CA THR A 253 16.60 8.11 5.57
C THR A 253 15.46 8.11 6.59
N ALA A 254 14.60 9.14 6.58
CA ALA A 254 13.44 9.20 7.45
C ALA A 254 12.39 8.14 7.11
N PHE A 255 12.24 7.81 5.83
CA PHE A 255 11.24 6.86 5.32
C PHE A 255 11.62 5.39 5.42
N VAL A 256 12.91 5.05 5.56
CA VAL A 256 13.36 3.64 5.71
C VAL A 256 12.54 2.90 6.76
N PRO A 257 12.38 3.39 8.01
CA PRO A 257 11.53 2.73 9.01
C PRO A 257 10.07 2.52 8.58
N MET A 258 9.51 3.36 7.70
CA MET A 258 8.17 3.11 7.14
C MET A 258 8.19 1.97 6.12
N PHE A 259 9.17 1.95 5.21
CA PHE A 259 9.36 0.84 4.28
C PHE A 259 9.55 -0.48 5.02
N GLU A 260 10.40 -0.52 6.05
CA GLU A 260 10.64 -1.71 6.87
C GLU A 260 9.34 -2.29 7.46
N ARG A 261 8.39 -1.43 7.83
CA ARG A 261 7.09 -1.81 8.40
C ARG A 261 6.10 -2.31 7.34
N VAL A 262 6.05 -1.66 6.17
CA VAL A 262 5.27 -2.15 5.02
C VAL A 262 5.78 -3.52 4.58
N LEU A 263 7.10 -3.68 4.44
CA LEU A 263 7.74 -4.94 4.10
C LEU A 263 7.49 -6.01 5.18
N GLY A 264 7.53 -5.63 6.46
CA GLY A 264 7.13 -6.50 7.57
C GLY A 264 5.69 -7.00 7.47
N ASP A 265 4.77 -6.14 7.00
CA ASP A 265 3.37 -6.49 6.83
C ASP A 265 3.10 -7.47 5.68
N ILE A 266 3.90 -7.40 4.61
CA ILE A 266 3.70 -8.18 3.38
C ILE A 266 4.67 -9.36 3.26
N ASN A 267 5.60 -9.56 4.19
CA ASN A 267 6.60 -10.62 4.10
C ASN A 267 5.97 -12.02 4.11
N GLN A 268 6.14 -12.75 3.00
CA GLN A 268 5.51 -14.05 2.75
C GLN A 268 6.18 -15.21 3.48
N GLU A 269 7.45 -15.09 3.89
CA GLU A 269 8.15 -16.17 4.60
C GLU A 269 7.52 -16.46 5.96
N ARG A 270 6.76 -15.51 6.49
CA ARG A 270 5.98 -15.67 7.72
C ARG A 270 4.74 -16.53 7.53
N ARG A 271 4.37 -16.91 6.29
CA ARG A 271 3.32 -17.88 5.89
C ARG A 271 2.17 -17.97 6.89
N THR A 272 1.57 -16.85 7.22
CA THR A 272 0.34 -16.87 7.99
C THR A 272 -0.77 -16.54 7.00
N PRO A 273 -1.58 -17.53 6.60
CA PRO A 273 -2.78 -17.25 5.82
C PRO A 273 -3.79 -16.39 6.62
N PHE A 274 -3.65 -16.28 7.95
CA PHE A 274 -4.64 -15.66 8.86
C PHE A 274 -4.13 -14.80 10.06
N PRO A 275 -2.93 -14.18 10.08
CA PRO A 275 -2.35 -13.59 11.30
C PRO A 275 -3.11 -12.38 11.84
N ARG A 276 -3.93 -11.75 10.98
CA ARG A 276 -4.73 -10.55 11.31
C ARG A 276 -6.23 -10.78 11.17
N ASN A 277 -6.64 -12.05 11.17
CA ASN A 277 -8.06 -12.39 11.15
C ASN A 277 -8.67 -12.03 12.51
N ARG A 278 -9.77 -11.28 12.48
CA ARG A 278 -10.52 -10.90 13.68
C ARG A 278 -11.59 -11.94 14.01
N ILE A 279 -11.88 -12.85 13.08
CA ILE A 279 -13.10 -13.63 12.98
C ILE A 279 -12.82 -15.13 13.21
N ARG A 280 -13.77 -15.81 13.87
CA ARG A 280 -13.74 -17.25 14.09
C ARG A 280 -14.03 -18.01 12.80
N THR A 281 -13.27 -19.08 12.59
CA THR A 281 -13.54 -20.11 11.59
C THR A 281 -14.41 -21.22 12.18
N VAL A 282 -15.07 -21.98 11.31
CA VAL A 282 -16.07 -23.00 11.72
C VAL A 282 -15.40 -24.32 12.14
N ASP A 283 -14.25 -24.66 11.56
CA ASP A 283 -13.57 -25.96 11.73
C ASP A 283 -12.03 -25.82 11.65
N ASP A 284 -11.31 -26.92 11.93
CA ASP A 284 -9.84 -27.10 11.77
C ASP A 284 -9.32 -26.86 10.33
N ASN A 285 -10.22 -26.67 9.36
CA ASN A 285 -9.91 -26.36 7.95
C ASN A 285 -9.92 -24.85 7.63
N ASP A 286 -9.93 -23.98 8.64
CA ASP A 286 -9.87 -22.52 8.49
C ASP A 286 -10.98 -21.89 7.60
N GLY A 287 -12.12 -22.56 7.47
CA GLY A 287 -13.25 -22.10 6.66
C GLY A 287 -14.14 -21.07 7.36
N ILE A 288 -14.62 -20.07 6.61
CA ILE A 288 -15.63 -19.10 7.06
C ILE A 288 -17.02 -19.69 6.82
N SER A 289 -17.93 -19.58 7.80
CA SER A 289 -19.31 -20.07 7.65
C SER A 289 -20.01 -19.41 6.47
N CYS A 290 -20.90 -20.17 5.81
CA CYS A 290 -21.85 -19.60 4.86
C CYS A 290 -22.65 -18.49 5.54
N ILE A 291 -22.73 -17.32 4.90
CA ILE A 291 -23.43 -16.14 5.43
C ILE A 291 -24.95 -16.33 5.49
N TRP A 292 -25.51 -17.33 4.82
CA TRP A 292 -26.94 -17.61 4.88
C TRP A 292 -27.29 -18.74 5.86
N GLY A 293 -26.29 -19.44 6.41
CA GLY A 293 -26.50 -20.57 7.32
C GLY A 293 -27.43 -21.63 6.70
N GLU A 294 -28.45 -22.06 7.45
CA GLU A 294 -29.50 -22.98 6.96
C GLU A 294 -30.55 -22.28 6.06
N GLY A 295 -30.49 -20.95 5.94
CA GLY A 295 -31.43 -20.12 5.17
C GLY A 295 -30.91 -19.71 3.80
N GLU A 296 -30.08 -20.54 3.17
CA GLU A 296 -29.53 -20.29 1.83
C GLU A 296 -30.67 -20.03 0.82
N PRO A 297 -30.58 -18.96 0.01
CA PRO A 297 -31.61 -18.69 -0.99
C PRO A 297 -31.68 -19.83 -1.99
N ALA A 298 -32.90 -20.28 -2.29
CA ALA A 298 -33.12 -21.17 -3.42
C ALA A 298 -32.84 -20.38 -4.71
N LEU A 299 -31.69 -20.64 -5.33
CA LEU A 299 -31.35 -20.07 -6.63
C LEU A 299 -32.19 -20.76 -7.70
N GLU A 300 -33.20 -20.08 -8.22
CA GLU A 300 -33.92 -20.55 -9.40
C GLU A 300 -33.03 -20.36 -10.64
N GLU A 301 -33.00 -21.35 -11.54
CA GLU A 301 -32.27 -21.22 -12.79
C GLU A 301 -33.02 -20.26 -13.74
N PRO A 302 -32.29 -19.34 -14.40
CA PRO A 302 -32.89 -18.43 -15.38
C PRO A 302 -33.52 -19.19 -16.55
N ASP A 303 -34.67 -18.68 -17.02
CA ASP A 303 -35.32 -19.18 -18.23
C ASP A 303 -34.37 -19.06 -19.44
N GLY A 304 -33.93 -20.19 -19.97
CA GLY A 304 -32.99 -20.25 -21.11
C GLY A 304 -31.60 -20.78 -20.78
N GLY A 305 -31.34 -21.18 -19.53
CA GLY A 305 -30.08 -21.79 -19.09
C GLY A 305 -29.10 -20.78 -18.47
N PRO A 306 -27.83 -21.17 -18.27
CA PRO A 306 -26.85 -20.36 -17.56
C PRO A 306 -26.66 -18.98 -18.18
N LEU A 307 -26.73 -17.93 -17.35
CA LEU A 307 -26.43 -16.56 -17.76
C LEU A 307 -24.93 -16.31 -17.84
N ALA A 308 -24.53 -15.32 -18.64
CA ALA A 308 -23.16 -14.79 -18.56
C ALA A 308 -22.98 -14.03 -17.23
N ALA A 309 -21.77 -14.08 -16.64
CA ALA A 309 -21.51 -13.57 -15.29
C ALA A 309 -22.08 -12.17 -14.97
N PRO A 310 -22.02 -11.15 -15.85
CA PRO A 310 -22.62 -9.84 -15.56
C PRO A 310 -24.15 -9.89 -15.41
N ALA A 311 -24.81 -10.68 -16.25
CA ALA A 311 -26.27 -10.84 -16.23
C ALA A 311 -26.72 -11.74 -15.07
N GLU A 312 -25.89 -12.72 -14.69
CA GLU A 312 -26.12 -13.55 -13.50
C GLU A 312 -26.10 -12.71 -12.22
N HIS A 313 -25.13 -11.79 -12.11
CA HIS A 313 -25.04 -10.88 -10.98
C HIS A 313 -26.28 -9.99 -10.85
N GLU A 314 -26.70 -9.32 -11.93
CA GLU A 314 -27.91 -8.49 -11.95
C GLU A 314 -29.18 -9.30 -11.63
N PHE A 315 -29.21 -10.58 -12.01
CA PHE A 315 -30.36 -11.45 -11.77
C PHE A 315 -30.50 -11.83 -10.29
N TYR A 316 -29.42 -12.21 -9.63
CA TYR A 316 -29.45 -12.67 -8.23
C TYR A 316 -29.21 -11.58 -7.19
N GLU A 317 -28.69 -10.41 -7.56
CA GLU A 317 -28.45 -9.28 -6.63
C GLU A 317 -29.68 -8.92 -5.78
N PRO A 318 -30.90 -8.74 -6.34
CA PRO A 318 -32.08 -8.42 -5.55
C PRO A 318 -32.43 -9.52 -4.53
N LEU A 319 -32.16 -10.78 -4.85
CA LEU A 319 -32.36 -11.90 -3.94
C LEU A 319 -31.35 -11.84 -2.79
N TYR A 320 -30.07 -11.63 -3.09
CA TYR A 320 -29.01 -11.51 -2.08
C TYR A 320 -29.21 -10.32 -1.12
N GLU A 321 -29.85 -9.24 -1.57
CA GLU A 321 -30.18 -8.09 -0.72
C GLU A 321 -31.34 -8.36 0.25
N THR A 322 -32.28 -9.24 -0.10
CA THR A 322 -33.48 -9.51 0.70
C THR A 322 -33.29 -10.64 1.71
N VAL A 323 -32.35 -11.54 1.47
CA VAL A 323 -32.09 -12.67 2.35
C VAL A 323 -31.25 -12.21 3.55
N PRO A 324 -31.68 -12.49 4.80
CA PRO A 324 -30.90 -12.15 5.98
C PRO A 324 -29.51 -12.80 5.97
N LYS A 325 -28.48 -11.99 6.24
CA LYS A 325 -27.08 -12.43 6.32
C LYS A 325 -26.66 -12.60 7.78
N ILE A 326 -26.01 -13.72 8.07
CA ILE A 326 -25.33 -14.07 9.32
C ILE A 326 -23.85 -13.79 9.11
N LEU A 327 -23.40 -12.61 9.54
CA LEU A 327 -21.99 -12.27 9.49
C LEU A 327 -21.20 -13.11 10.51
N PRO A 328 -19.98 -13.54 10.18
CA PRO A 328 -19.18 -14.36 11.09
C PRO A 328 -18.72 -13.52 12.29
N GLU A 329 -18.55 -14.15 13.44
CA GLU A 329 -18.29 -13.49 14.72
C GLU A 329 -16.80 -13.37 15.03
N ALA A 330 -16.40 -12.32 15.77
CA ALA A 330 -15.03 -12.14 16.22
C ALA A 330 -14.57 -13.21 17.22
N HIS A 331 -13.26 -13.43 17.37
CA HIS A 331 -12.73 -14.21 18.49
C HIS A 331 -13.24 -13.69 19.84
N ASP A 332 -13.24 -14.53 20.88
CA ASP A 332 -13.78 -14.18 22.21
C ASP A 332 -13.10 -12.96 22.84
N ARG A 333 -11.83 -12.75 22.49
CA ARG A 333 -11.03 -11.61 22.93
C ARG A 333 -9.86 -11.40 21.99
N TYR A 334 -9.29 -10.21 22.05
CA TYR A 334 -7.97 -9.93 21.52
C TYR A 334 -6.88 -10.65 22.34
N ALA A 335 -5.98 -11.37 21.69
CA ALA A 335 -4.91 -12.15 22.34
C ALA A 335 -3.48 -11.72 21.92
N GLY A 336 -3.34 -10.58 21.23
CA GLY A 336 -2.06 -10.01 20.84
C GLY A 336 -1.66 -10.31 19.41
N GLU A 337 -2.62 -10.64 18.55
CA GLU A 337 -2.46 -11.03 17.15
C GLU A 337 -1.68 -9.98 16.34
N LEU A 338 -1.72 -8.70 16.72
CA LEU A 338 -0.95 -7.66 16.03
C LEU A 338 0.52 -7.70 16.43
N GLU A 339 0.83 -7.63 17.72
CA GLU A 339 2.22 -7.55 18.20
C GLU A 339 2.98 -8.87 18.13
N ASN A 340 2.29 -10.01 18.16
CA ASN A 340 2.93 -11.32 18.11
C ASN A 340 3.43 -11.64 16.69
N ASP A 341 2.70 -11.18 15.67
CA ASP A 341 2.96 -11.54 14.27
C ASP A 341 3.68 -10.43 13.50
N PHE A 342 3.72 -9.20 14.04
CA PHE A 342 4.37 -8.07 13.40
C PHE A 342 5.85 -7.95 13.76
N THR A 343 6.70 -7.84 12.74
CA THR A 343 8.08 -7.37 12.90
C THR A 343 8.51 -6.66 11.63
N PRO A 344 9.11 -5.46 11.73
CA PRO A 344 9.68 -4.79 10.56
C PRO A 344 10.80 -5.62 9.92
N VAL A 345 10.90 -5.60 8.60
CA VAL A 345 12.04 -6.14 7.85
C VAL A 345 13.13 -5.09 7.83
N SER A 346 14.32 -5.35 8.38
CA SER A 346 15.37 -4.34 8.37
C SER A 346 16.00 -4.17 6.99
N LEU A 347 16.15 -2.92 6.55
CA LEU A 347 16.83 -2.52 5.32
C LEU A 347 18.27 -2.07 5.56
N LYS A 348 18.75 -2.08 6.81
CA LYS A 348 20.13 -1.68 7.13
C LYS A 348 21.15 -2.56 6.41
N GLY A 349 22.11 -1.91 5.75
CA GLY A 349 23.14 -2.58 4.94
C GLY A 349 22.67 -3.04 3.56
N ALA A 350 21.39 -2.81 3.21
CA ALA A 350 20.87 -3.14 1.89
C ALA A 350 21.10 -2.01 0.88
N THR A 351 21.06 -2.37 -0.39
CA THR A 351 20.84 -1.43 -1.49
C THR A 351 19.37 -1.46 -1.86
N ILE A 352 18.72 -0.31 -1.86
CA ILE A 352 17.32 -0.14 -2.28
C ILE A 352 17.27 0.61 -3.61
N GLN A 353 16.28 0.28 -4.43
CA GLN A 353 16.01 0.95 -5.69
C GLN A 353 14.77 1.83 -5.52
N CYS A 354 14.88 3.12 -5.85
CA CYS A 354 13.76 4.04 -5.72
C CYS A 354 13.50 4.81 -7.02
N ILE A 355 12.24 4.90 -7.38
CA ILE A 355 11.75 5.78 -8.44
C ILE A 355 11.22 7.03 -7.75
N ILE A 356 11.81 8.19 -8.05
CA ILE A 356 11.41 9.45 -7.43
C ILE A 356 10.42 10.15 -8.36
N LYS A 357 9.22 10.40 -7.85
CA LYS A 357 8.19 11.23 -8.50
C LYS A 357 7.93 12.44 -7.61
N LEU A 358 7.90 13.62 -8.20
CA LEU A 358 7.61 14.85 -7.47
C LEU A 358 6.67 15.70 -8.30
N VAL A 359 5.55 16.05 -7.68
CA VAL A 359 4.41 16.66 -8.35
C VAL A 359 4.03 17.93 -7.59
N ASN A 360 3.74 18.99 -8.33
CA ASN A 360 3.10 20.17 -7.80
C ASN A 360 1.64 20.21 -8.27
N LEU A 361 0.73 20.25 -7.30
CA LEU A 361 -0.70 20.43 -7.53
C LEU A 361 -1.04 21.91 -7.49
N GLN A 362 -1.44 22.48 -8.63
CA GLN A 362 -1.79 23.89 -8.74
C GLN A 362 -3.29 24.08 -8.58
N LEU A 363 -3.73 24.49 -7.38
CA LEU A 363 -5.12 24.87 -7.17
C LEU A 363 -5.34 26.30 -7.73
N THR A 364 -6.43 26.50 -8.45
CA THR A 364 -6.85 27.83 -8.93
C THR A 364 -8.25 28.15 -8.42
N PRO A 365 -8.72 29.41 -8.45
CA PRO A 365 -10.12 29.71 -8.14
C PRO A 365 -11.12 28.91 -8.99
N GLU A 366 -10.75 28.59 -10.24
CA GLU A 366 -11.53 27.78 -11.17
C GLU A 366 -11.48 26.29 -10.85
N TYR A 367 -10.39 25.83 -10.22
CA TYR A 367 -10.17 24.46 -9.78
C TYR A 367 -9.63 24.43 -8.34
N PRO A 368 -10.48 24.73 -7.35
CA PRO A 368 -10.05 24.92 -5.96
C PRO A 368 -9.76 23.60 -5.23
N GLU A 369 -10.17 22.48 -5.82
CA GLU A 369 -10.06 21.15 -5.26
C GLU A 369 -9.51 20.19 -6.31
N HIS A 370 -8.79 19.18 -5.83
CA HIS A 370 -8.35 18.05 -6.63
C HIS A 370 -8.84 16.78 -5.96
N ALA A 371 -9.65 16.00 -6.68
CA ALA A 371 -10.29 14.81 -6.16
C ALA A 371 -9.31 13.64 -5.90
N GLY A 372 -8.05 13.78 -6.32
CA GLY A 372 -7.08 12.70 -6.39
C GLY A 372 -7.16 11.95 -7.72
N ASP A 373 -6.30 10.96 -7.87
CA ASP A 373 -6.34 9.99 -8.96
C ASP A 373 -7.14 8.75 -8.52
N ASP A 374 -7.60 7.97 -9.49
CA ASP A 374 -8.13 6.64 -9.22
C ASP A 374 -7.05 5.79 -8.54
N TRP A 375 -7.44 5.02 -7.52
CA TRP A 375 -6.52 4.11 -6.84
C TRP A 375 -6.01 3.07 -7.82
N HIS A 376 -4.71 3.06 -8.04
CA HIS A 376 -4.02 2.10 -8.89
C HIS A 376 -2.68 1.71 -8.26
N ILE A 377 -2.13 0.61 -8.74
CA ILE A 377 -0.74 0.24 -8.43
C ILE A 377 0.15 1.08 -9.34
N ASP A 378 1.08 1.83 -8.74
CA ASP A 378 2.11 2.52 -9.51
C ASP A 378 3.03 1.50 -10.18
N GLY A 379 3.18 1.65 -11.49
CA GLY A 379 4.09 0.87 -12.30
C GLY A 379 3.57 -0.50 -12.77
N MET A 380 4.48 -1.27 -13.37
CA MET A 380 4.24 -2.57 -13.99
C MET A 380 5.14 -3.64 -13.36
N ALA A 381 4.85 -4.90 -13.63
CA ALA A 381 5.56 -5.99 -12.98
C ALA A 381 7.06 -6.06 -13.34
N ASN A 382 7.47 -5.55 -14.50
CA ASN A 382 8.89 -5.40 -14.88
C ASN A 382 9.65 -4.31 -14.09
N GLU A 383 8.95 -3.47 -13.32
CA GLU A 383 9.55 -2.42 -12.48
C GLU A 383 9.71 -2.87 -11.03
N ASN A 384 9.13 -4.03 -10.64
CA ASN A 384 9.30 -4.68 -9.34
C ASN A 384 9.06 -3.75 -8.13
N ILE A 385 8.05 -2.86 -8.22
CA ILE A 385 7.69 -1.96 -7.12
C ILE A 385 6.98 -2.76 -6.02
N VAL A 386 7.56 -2.74 -4.82
CA VAL A 386 7.07 -3.49 -3.66
C VAL A 386 6.40 -2.60 -2.60
N ALA A 387 6.73 -1.30 -2.59
CA ALA A 387 6.16 -0.33 -1.66
C ALA A 387 6.25 1.09 -2.25
N SER A 388 5.25 1.91 -1.93
CA SER A 388 5.19 3.32 -2.29
C SER A 388 5.07 4.17 -1.03
N ILE A 389 5.68 5.36 -1.06
CA ILE A 389 5.50 6.38 -0.02
C ILE A 389 5.00 7.65 -0.68
N ILE A 390 4.00 8.24 -0.05
CA ILE A 390 3.40 9.48 -0.49
C ILE A 390 3.60 10.50 0.63
N TYR A 391 4.31 11.58 0.32
CA TYR A 391 4.41 12.75 1.17
C TYR A 391 3.54 13.87 0.59
N ILE A 392 2.59 14.34 1.40
CA ILE A 392 1.72 15.47 1.03
C ILE A 392 2.17 16.68 1.84
N GLY A 393 2.93 17.57 1.18
CA GLY A 393 3.41 18.82 1.76
C GLY A 393 2.47 20.00 1.47
N ARG A 394 2.52 21.02 2.32
CA ARG A 394 1.83 22.28 2.07
C ARG A 394 2.64 23.16 1.12
N GLY A 395 2.08 23.46 -0.06
CA GLY A 395 2.61 24.50 -0.95
C GLY A 395 2.31 25.91 -0.42
N GLU A 396 3.14 26.90 -0.81
CA GLU A 396 2.86 28.31 -0.56
C GLU A 396 1.85 28.85 -1.58
N GLN A 397 0.60 28.38 -1.52
CA GLN A 397 -0.50 29.08 -2.20
C GLN A 397 -1.30 29.90 -1.18
N LEU A 398 -1.08 31.20 -1.22
CA LEU A 398 -1.90 32.21 -0.56
C LEU A 398 -3.27 32.30 -1.25
N ILE A 399 -4.18 31.37 -0.97
CA ILE A 399 -5.61 31.69 -1.11
C ILE A 399 -5.94 32.60 0.08
N ARG A 400 -5.72 33.91 -0.10
CA ARG A 400 -6.32 34.91 0.78
C ARG A 400 -7.82 34.86 0.52
N SER A 401 -8.54 34.03 1.26
CA SER A 401 -9.98 34.20 1.38
C SER A 401 -10.21 35.57 2.03
N ALA A 402 -10.59 36.56 1.24
CA ALA A 402 -11.24 37.75 1.76
C ALA A 402 -12.63 37.32 2.26
N LEU A 403 -12.67 36.67 3.42
CA LEU A 403 -13.92 36.50 4.16
C LEU A 403 -14.27 37.89 4.72
N PRO A 404 -15.46 38.45 4.42
CA PRO A 404 -15.92 39.65 5.09
C PRO A 404 -16.12 39.32 6.57
N THR A 405 -15.40 40.02 7.44
CA THR A 405 -15.67 40.08 8.87
C THR A 405 -17.13 40.46 9.11
N ARG A 406 -17.82 39.73 10.00
CA ARG A 406 -18.95 40.25 10.77
C ARG A 406 -18.54 40.40 12.22
#